data_AF-A0A6B0DFS1-F1
#
_entry.id   AF-A0A6B0DFS1-F1
#
_cell.length_a   1.000
_cell.length_b   1.000
_cell.length_c   1.000
_cell.angle_alpha   90.00
_cell.angle_beta   90.00
_cell.angle_gamma   90.00
#
_symmetry.space_group_name_H-M   'P 1'
#
loop_
_entity.id
_entity.type
_entity.pdbx_description
1 polymer ?
#
loop_
_entity_poly.entity_id
_entity_poly.type
_entity_poly.pdbx_seq_one_letter_code
_entity_poly.pdbx_strand_id
1 'polypeptide(L)'
;MEFKYTNEDGIFAVKLARRAVKDYFKGRKTELMEIPENFLKNAGVFTTINSYPEKELRGCIGFPEPIMPLYEAIIKSAIYAATEDPRFPPVVEDELENIIFEVSLLTVPERIVIDDPNKYPEKVEIGRDGLIIRYMGFSGLLLPQVAVEYSMSSTEFLDHTCLKAGLTAGCWKRRGVEVYKFQAEIFTELEPEGKIERIKLR
;
A
#
# COMPACT_ATOMS: atom_id res chain seq x y z
N MET A 1 14.86 -2.93 -13.40
CA MET A 1 13.72 -3.08 -12.48
C MET A 1 12.56 -3.54 -13.34
N GLU A 2 12.10 -4.77 -13.15
CA GLU A 2 10.96 -5.31 -13.87
C GLU A 2 9.71 -4.87 -13.12
N PHE A 3 8.87 -4.05 -13.76
CA PHE A 3 7.61 -3.60 -13.16
C PHE A 3 6.54 -4.66 -13.41
N LYS A 4 5.84 -5.06 -12.35
CA LYS A 4 4.71 -5.98 -12.41
C LYS A 4 3.48 -5.31 -13.00
N TYR A 5 3.28 -4.02 -12.74
CA TYR A 5 2.17 -3.25 -13.28
C TYR A 5 2.69 -2.28 -14.35
N THR A 6 1.90 -2.05 -15.39
CA THR A 6 2.16 -1.06 -16.44
C THR A 6 1.81 0.35 -15.98
N ASN A 7 2.08 1.38 -16.78
CA ASN A 7 1.63 2.73 -16.44
C ASN A 7 0.11 2.87 -16.63
N GLU A 8 -0.45 2.16 -17.59
CA GLU A 8 -1.87 2.06 -17.87
C GLU A 8 -2.62 1.42 -16.69
N ASP A 9 -2.05 0.37 -16.08
CA ASP A 9 -2.56 -0.22 -14.84
C ASP A 9 -2.62 0.80 -13.70
N GLY A 10 -1.55 1.58 -13.52
CA GLY A 10 -1.50 2.63 -12.52
C GLY A 10 -2.54 3.73 -12.74
N ILE A 11 -2.69 4.19 -13.98
CA ILE A 11 -3.71 5.17 -14.37
C ILE A 11 -5.11 4.62 -14.07
N PHE A 12 -5.36 3.36 -14.43
CA PHE A 12 -6.63 2.68 -14.14
C PHE A 12 -6.89 2.63 -12.63
N ALA A 13 -5.91 2.21 -11.84
CA ALA A 13 -6.04 2.05 -10.40
C ALA A 13 -6.40 3.37 -9.70
N VAL A 14 -5.69 4.45 -10.02
CA VAL A 14 -5.91 5.77 -9.41
C VAL A 14 -7.27 6.35 -9.83
N LYS A 15 -7.65 6.22 -11.11
CA LYS A 15 -8.98 6.63 -11.58
C LYS A 15 -10.11 5.85 -10.91
N LEU A 16 -9.92 4.54 -10.73
CA LEU A 16 -10.89 3.69 -10.03
C LEU A 16 -11.04 4.11 -8.56
N ALA A 17 -9.93 4.39 -7.87
CA ALA A 17 -9.94 4.88 -6.49
C ALA A 17 -10.72 6.20 -6.36
N ARG A 18 -10.40 7.21 -7.17
CA ARG A 18 -11.14 8.49 -7.16
C ARG A 18 -12.62 8.29 -7.49
N ARG A 19 -12.93 7.51 -8.53
CA ARG A 19 -14.33 7.26 -8.93
C ARG A 19 -15.12 6.58 -7.80
N ALA A 20 -14.52 5.62 -7.11
CA ALA A 20 -15.17 4.94 -6.00
C ALA A 20 -15.58 5.92 -4.89
N VAL A 21 -14.72 6.87 -4.55
CA VAL A 21 -15.04 7.91 -3.56
C VAL A 21 -16.09 8.88 -4.09
N LYS A 22 -16.01 9.34 -5.34
CA LYS A 22 -17.05 10.19 -5.97
C LYS A 22 -18.42 9.51 -5.98
N ASP A 23 -18.46 8.21 -6.28
CA ASP A 23 -19.71 7.44 -6.34
C ASP A 23 -20.28 7.18 -4.94
N TYR A 24 -19.41 6.98 -3.95
CA TYR A 24 -19.79 6.89 -2.54
C TYR A 24 -20.51 8.16 -2.05
N PHE A 25 -19.97 9.36 -2.32
CA PHE A 25 -20.63 10.63 -1.95
C PHE A 25 -21.98 10.83 -2.64
N LYS A 26 -22.14 10.30 -3.86
CA LYS A 26 -23.42 10.29 -4.58
C LYS A 26 -24.41 9.21 -4.10
N GLY A 27 -24.05 8.43 -3.07
CA GLY A 27 -24.89 7.36 -2.53
C GLY A 27 -25.13 6.22 -3.51
N ARG A 28 -24.24 6.02 -4.49
CA ARG A 28 -24.38 4.98 -5.53
C ARG A 28 -23.22 3.98 -5.47
N LYS A 29 -23.45 2.78 -6.03
CA LYS A 29 -22.37 1.81 -6.23
C LYS A 29 -21.39 2.34 -7.27
N THR A 30 -20.11 2.05 -7.06
CA THR A 30 -19.05 2.37 -8.02
C THR A 30 -19.37 1.76 -9.38
N GLU A 31 -19.43 2.60 -10.39
CA GLU A 31 -19.68 2.15 -11.75
C GLU A 31 -18.38 1.60 -12.35
N LEU A 32 -18.38 0.30 -12.62
CA LEU A 32 -17.21 -0.41 -13.13
C LEU A 32 -17.01 -0.10 -14.61
N MET A 33 -15.83 0.40 -14.95
CA MET A 33 -15.31 0.37 -16.32
C MET A 33 -14.83 -1.05 -16.65
N GLU A 34 -14.45 -1.31 -17.91
CA GLU A 34 -13.84 -2.59 -18.29
C GLU A 34 -12.60 -2.85 -17.41
N ILE A 35 -12.65 -3.95 -16.65
CA ILE A 35 -11.63 -4.28 -15.65
C ILE A 35 -10.52 -5.08 -16.34
N PRO A 36 -9.26 -4.61 -16.33
CA PRO A 36 -8.15 -5.36 -16.88
C PRO A 36 -7.96 -6.71 -16.15
N GLU A 37 -7.58 -7.76 -16.88
CA GLU A 37 -7.54 -9.13 -16.34
C GLU A 37 -6.62 -9.29 -15.11
N ASN A 38 -5.52 -8.55 -15.05
CA ASN A 38 -4.61 -8.52 -13.90
C ASN A 38 -5.27 -7.96 -12.63
N PHE A 39 -6.33 -7.15 -12.74
CA PHE A 39 -7.08 -6.62 -11.60
C PHE A 39 -8.15 -7.59 -11.07
N LEU A 40 -8.47 -8.64 -11.82
CA LEU A 40 -9.37 -9.72 -11.37
C LEU A 40 -8.66 -10.69 -10.41
N LYS A 41 -7.32 -10.69 -10.40
CA LYS A 41 -6.51 -11.49 -9.50
C LYS A 41 -6.42 -10.82 -8.13
N ASN A 42 -6.27 -11.63 -7.09
CA ASN A 42 -6.06 -11.10 -5.76
C ASN A 42 -4.66 -10.47 -5.64
N ALA A 43 -4.61 -9.25 -5.11
CA ALA A 43 -3.38 -8.54 -4.78
C ALA A 43 -3.66 -7.55 -3.64
N GLY A 44 -2.59 -7.19 -2.93
CA GLY A 44 -2.68 -6.15 -1.91
C GLY A 44 -2.64 -4.75 -2.53
N VAL A 45 -3.21 -3.77 -1.83
CA VAL A 45 -3.22 -2.37 -2.25
C VAL A 45 -3.33 -1.44 -1.06
N PHE A 46 -2.74 -0.26 -1.16
CA PHE A 46 -3.04 0.88 -0.29
C PHE A 46 -3.52 2.05 -1.12
N THR A 47 -4.52 2.76 -0.63
CA THR A 47 -4.94 4.07 -1.16
C THR A 47 -4.58 5.14 -0.16
N THR A 48 -3.81 6.12 -0.61
CA THR A 48 -3.46 7.32 0.13
C THR A 48 -4.16 8.50 -0.52
N ILE A 49 -4.77 9.35 0.31
CA ILE A 49 -5.35 10.63 -0.09
C ILE A 49 -4.48 11.70 0.54
N ASN A 50 -4.02 12.64 -0.28
CA ASN A 50 -3.25 13.79 0.18
C ASN A 50 -3.97 15.09 -0.21
N SER A 51 -3.79 16.16 0.57
CA SER A 51 -4.25 17.50 0.19
C SER A 51 -3.51 18.02 -1.03
N TYR A 52 -4.07 19.03 -1.70
CA TYR A 52 -3.44 19.74 -2.79
C TYR A 52 -3.60 21.26 -2.59
N PRO A 53 -2.56 22.08 -2.83
CA PRO A 53 -1.25 21.73 -3.39
C PRO A 53 -0.19 21.21 -2.39
N GLU A 54 -0.48 21.21 -1.08
CA GLU A 54 0.51 20.97 -0.03
C GLU A 54 0.98 19.51 0.08
N LYS A 55 0.19 18.56 -0.45
CA LYS A 55 0.48 17.11 -0.42
C LYS A 55 0.62 16.55 0.99
N GLU A 56 -0.17 17.06 1.93
CA GLU A 56 -0.23 16.53 3.30
C GLU A 56 -1.18 15.34 3.38
N LEU A 57 -0.84 14.35 4.21
CA LEU A 57 -1.64 13.15 4.39
C LEU A 57 -3.05 13.49 4.91
N ARG A 58 -4.09 13.07 4.18
CA ARG A 58 -5.52 13.29 4.50
C ARG A 58 -6.28 11.99 4.79
N GLY A 59 -5.70 10.85 4.42
CA GLY A 59 -6.18 9.51 4.77
C GLY A 59 -5.34 8.43 4.09
N CYS A 60 -5.15 7.28 4.73
CA CYS A 60 -4.47 6.14 4.12
C CYS A 60 -4.98 4.82 4.70
N ILE A 61 -5.58 3.99 3.86
CA ILE A 61 -6.05 2.66 4.21
C ILE A 61 -5.69 1.69 3.09
N GLY A 62 -5.44 0.43 3.44
CA GLY A 62 -5.15 -0.61 2.47
C GLY A 62 -5.35 -2.01 3.01
N PHE A 63 -5.34 -2.95 2.08
CA PHE A 63 -5.36 -4.38 2.34
C PHE A 63 -4.02 -4.94 1.88
N PRO A 64 -3.10 -5.23 2.81
CA PRO A 64 -1.78 -5.74 2.42
C PRO A 64 -1.86 -7.17 1.85
N GLU A 65 -2.82 -7.95 2.34
CA GLU A 65 -2.99 -9.34 1.95
C GLU A 65 -3.86 -9.46 0.68
N PRO A 66 -3.53 -10.38 -0.23
CA PRO A 66 -4.32 -10.65 -1.43
C PRO A 66 -5.59 -11.47 -1.09
N ILE A 67 -6.50 -10.90 -0.29
CA ILE A 67 -7.73 -11.56 0.17
C ILE A 67 -8.93 -11.37 -0.75
N MET A 68 -8.84 -10.44 -1.71
CA MET A 68 -9.90 -10.14 -2.68
C MET A 68 -9.30 -9.66 -4.01
N PRO A 69 -10.06 -9.65 -5.11
CA PRO A 69 -9.61 -9.11 -6.39
C PRO A 69 -9.13 -7.67 -6.25
N LEU A 70 -8.04 -7.32 -6.95
CA LEU A 70 -7.39 -6.02 -6.82
C LEU A 70 -8.34 -4.84 -7.12
N TYR A 71 -9.23 -4.95 -8.11
CA TYR A 71 -10.21 -3.89 -8.37
C TYR A 71 -11.14 -3.64 -7.18
N GLU A 72 -11.57 -4.70 -6.49
CA GLU A 72 -12.45 -4.62 -5.33
C GLU A 72 -11.69 -4.05 -4.13
N ALA A 73 -10.43 -4.48 -3.96
CA ALA A 73 -9.54 -3.97 -2.94
C ALA A 73 -9.33 -2.46 -3.08
N ILE A 74 -9.10 -1.96 -4.32
CA ILE A 74 -8.94 -0.53 -4.62
C ILE A 74 -10.19 0.26 -4.25
N ILE A 75 -11.38 -0.23 -4.65
CA ILE A 75 -12.65 0.45 -4.35
C ILE A 75 -12.82 0.59 -2.84
N LYS A 76 -12.63 -0.51 -2.10
CA LYS A 76 -12.78 -0.54 -0.64
C LYS A 76 -11.73 0.32 0.05
N SER A 77 -10.46 0.20 -0.33
CA SER A 77 -9.36 0.95 0.30
C SER A 77 -9.52 2.45 0.08
N ALA A 78 -9.98 2.87 -1.10
CA ALA A 78 -10.24 4.28 -1.39
C ALA A 78 -11.38 4.86 -0.55
N ILE A 79 -12.51 4.16 -0.45
CA ILE A 79 -13.64 4.58 0.37
C ILE A 79 -13.22 4.65 1.85
N TYR A 80 -12.53 3.63 2.35
CA TYR A 80 -12.07 3.61 3.75
C TYR A 80 -11.00 4.67 4.02
N ALA A 81 -10.08 4.93 3.09
CA ALA A 81 -9.11 6.03 3.23
C ALA A 81 -9.82 7.39 3.34
N ALA A 82 -10.92 7.58 2.62
CA ALA A 82 -11.71 8.82 2.67
C ALA A 82 -12.60 8.92 3.91
N THR A 83 -13.09 7.81 4.48
CA THR A 83 -14.22 7.85 5.43
C THR A 83 -13.96 7.15 6.76
N GLU A 84 -12.97 6.27 6.85
CA GLU A 84 -12.76 5.38 8.00
C GLU A 84 -11.32 5.44 8.56
N ASP A 85 -10.44 6.31 8.06
CA ASP A 85 -9.12 6.49 8.68
C ASP A 85 -9.28 7.17 10.06
N PRO A 86 -9.00 6.48 11.18
CA PRO A 86 -9.31 6.98 12.53
C PRO A 86 -8.46 8.18 12.96
N ARG A 87 -7.43 8.54 12.18
CA ARG A 87 -6.56 9.69 12.46
C ARG A 87 -7.15 11.01 11.96
N PHE A 88 -8.15 10.95 11.08
CA PHE A 88 -8.72 12.13 10.41
C PHE A 88 -10.25 12.10 10.48
N PRO A 89 -10.92 13.27 10.45
CA PRO A 89 -12.34 13.30 10.18
C PRO A 89 -12.62 12.78 8.76
N PRO A 90 -13.80 12.19 8.48
CA PRO A 90 -14.18 11.81 7.12
C PRO A 90 -14.04 12.98 6.15
N VAL A 91 -13.59 12.69 4.93
CA VAL A 91 -13.58 13.64 3.81
C VAL A 91 -15.01 14.07 3.50
N VAL A 92 -15.21 15.33 3.11
CA VAL A 92 -16.48 15.84 2.57
C VAL A 92 -16.41 16.04 1.06
N GLU A 93 -17.56 16.09 0.39
CA GLU A 93 -17.63 16.15 -1.08
C GLU A 93 -16.87 17.36 -1.67
N ASP A 94 -16.94 18.52 -1.03
CA ASP A 94 -16.25 19.75 -1.47
C ASP A 94 -14.70 19.64 -1.38
N GLU A 95 -14.17 18.73 -0.56
CA GLU A 95 -12.72 18.49 -0.48
C GLU A 95 -12.20 17.73 -1.72
N LEU A 96 -13.07 17.09 -2.52
CA LEU A 96 -12.65 16.28 -3.66
C LEU A 96 -11.89 17.06 -4.73
N GLU A 97 -12.16 18.37 -4.83
CA GLU A 97 -11.48 19.31 -5.73
C GLU A 97 -10.09 19.72 -5.24
N ASN A 98 -9.76 19.44 -3.97
CA ASN A 98 -8.53 19.88 -3.30
C ASN A 98 -7.72 18.72 -2.70
N ILE A 99 -7.97 17.49 -3.17
CA ILE A 99 -7.22 16.29 -2.78
C ILE A 99 -6.72 15.56 -4.02
N ILE A 100 -5.63 14.83 -3.87
CA ILE A 100 -5.08 13.92 -4.86
C ILE A 100 -5.10 12.49 -4.35
N PHE A 101 -5.31 11.55 -5.26
CA PHE A 101 -5.28 10.12 -4.97
C PHE A 101 -3.94 9.52 -5.37
N GLU A 102 -3.41 8.70 -4.47
CA GLU A 102 -2.26 7.85 -4.68
C GLU A 102 -2.65 6.39 -4.39
N VAL A 103 -2.24 5.48 -5.26
CA VAL A 103 -2.47 4.04 -5.12
C VAL A 103 -1.14 3.30 -5.17
N SER A 104 -0.87 2.54 -4.11
CA SER A 104 0.27 1.64 -4.00
C SER A 104 -0.17 0.21 -4.32
N LEU A 105 0.12 -0.27 -5.53
CA LEU A 105 -0.18 -1.64 -5.96
C LEU A 105 0.91 -2.58 -5.44
N LEU A 106 0.52 -3.60 -4.67
CA LEU A 106 1.48 -4.52 -4.06
C LEU A 106 1.72 -5.74 -4.94
N THR A 107 2.95 -6.24 -4.94
CA THR A 107 3.23 -7.60 -5.39
C THR A 107 2.73 -8.61 -4.36
N VAL A 108 2.60 -9.87 -4.77
CA VAL A 108 2.16 -10.92 -3.84
C VAL A 108 3.32 -11.16 -2.86
N PRO A 109 3.10 -11.11 -1.54
CA PRO A 109 4.18 -11.31 -0.58
C PRO A 109 4.84 -12.68 -0.74
N GLU A 110 6.16 -12.66 -0.87
CA GLU A 110 7.00 -13.85 -0.98
C GLU A 110 7.67 -14.15 0.35
N ARG A 111 7.54 -15.39 0.83
CA ARG A 111 8.20 -15.81 2.07
C ARG A 111 9.72 -15.87 1.88
N ILE A 112 10.45 -15.23 2.78
CA ILE A 112 11.90 -15.38 2.85
C ILE A 112 12.22 -16.67 3.62
N VAL A 113 12.74 -17.68 2.91
CA VAL A 113 13.15 -18.97 3.47
C VAL A 113 14.68 -19.01 3.61
N ILE A 114 15.16 -19.13 4.84
CA ILE A 114 16.59 -19.23 5.17
C ILE A 114 16.80 -20.18 6.35
N ASP A 115 17.98 -20.81 6.41
CA ASP A 115 18.34 -21.75 7.48
C ASP A 115 18.91 -21.03 8.72
N ASP A 116 19.63 -19.92 8.52
CA ASP A 116 20.20 -19.09 9.58
C ASP A 116 19.46 -17.74 9.63
N PRO A 117 18.69 -17.45 10.69
CA PRO A 117 17.96 -16.21 10.81
C PRO A 117 18.84 -14.95 10.71
N ASN A 118 20.14 -15.02 11.04
CA ASN A 118 21.02 -13.86 10.92
C ASN A 118 21.24 -13.39 9.47
N LYS A 119 20.83 -14.19 8.48
CA LYS A 119 20.89 -13.84 7.05
C LYS A 119 19.65 -13.12 6.53
N TYR A 120 18.61 -12.91 7.36
CA TYR A 120 17.43 -12.14 6.94
C TYR A 120 17.78 -10.75 6.39
N PRO A 121 18.64 -9.95 7.05
CA PRO A 121 19.02 -8.63 6.56
C PRO A 121 19.65 -8.62 5.15
N GLU A 122 20.30 -9.72 4.73
CA GLU A 122 20.90 -9.87 3.39
C GLU A 122 19.86 -10.14 2.29
N LYS A 123 18.65 -10.55 2.67
CA LYS A 123 17.55 -10.87 1.75
C LYS A 123 16.56 -9.72 1.55
N VAL A 124 16.77 -8.62 2.26
CA VAL A 124 15.94 -7.42 2.27
C VAL A 124 16.69 -6.28 1.60
N GLU A 125 16.12 -5.73 0.54
CA GLU A 125 16.66 -4.58 -0.17
C GLU A 125 15.89 -3.31 0.21
N ILE A 126 16.57 -2.38 0.89
CA ILE A 126 15.97 -1.09 1.30
C ILE A 126 15.56 -0.26 0.09
N GLY A 127 14.39 0.37 0.17
CA GLY A 127 13.81 1.14 -0.93
C GLY A 127 13.14 0.30 -2.02
N ARG A 128 13.31 -1.03 -1.97
CA ARG A 128 12.65 -1.96 -2.91
C ARG A 128 11.62 -2.84 -2.21
N ASP A 129 12.04 -3.50 -1.14
CA ASP A 129 11.22 -4.48 -0.44
C ASP A 129 10.46 -3.80 0.71
N GLY A 130 9.16 -4.07 0.81
CA GLY A 130 8.36 -3.93 2.03
C GLY A 130 8.36 -5.25 2.78
N LEU A 131 8.08 -5.22 4.08
CA LEU A 131 8.16 -6.41 4.93
C LEU A 131 6.83 -6.72 5.60
N ILE A 132 6.54 -8.02 5.75
CA ILE A 132 5.48 -8.54 6.61
C ILE A 132 6.10 -9.51 7.58
N ILE A 133 5.83 -9.34 8.87
CA ILE A 133 6.21 -10.29 9.92
C ILE A 133 4.95 -10.88 10.52
N ARG A 134 4.91 -12.21 10.62
CA ARG A 134 3.83 -12.98 11.24
C ARG A 134 4.34 -13.91 12.31
N TYR A 135 3.60 -13.99 13.41
CA TYR A 135 3.88 -14.96 14.47
C TYR A 135 2.65 -15.16 15.36
N MET A 136 2.15 -16.40 15.49
CA MET A 136 1.09 -16.76 16.45
C MET A 136 -0.12 -15.80 16.46
N GLY A 137 -0.63 -15.42 15.29
CA GLY A 137 -1.77 -14.50 15.15
C GLY A 137 -1.41 -13.01 15.14
N PHE A 138 -0.18 -12.64 15.51
CA PHE A 138 0.35 -11.29 15.34
C PHE A 138 0.84 -11.08 13.91
N SER A 139 0.56 -9.90 13.35
CA SER A 139 1.01 -9.52 12.01
C SER A 139 1.30 -8.03 11.93
N GLY A 140 2.41 -7.67 11.30
CA GLY A 140 2.81 -6.29 11.06
C GLY A 140 3.40 -6.13 9.69
N LEU A 141 3.12 -5.00 9.05
CA LEU A 141 3.63 -4.66 7.73
C LEU A 141 4.18 -3.23 7.71
N LEU A 142 5.29 -3.06 7.00
CA LEU A 142 5.80 -1.76 6.60
C LEU A 142 6.04 -1.73 5.09
N LEU A 143 5.65 -0.62 4.46
CA LEU A 143 5.82 -0.39 3.02
C LEU A 143 7.29 -0.07 2.67
N PRO A 144 7.73 -0.30 1.42
CA PRO A 144 9.14 -0.09 1.03
C PRO A 144 9.69 1.32 1.31
N GLN A 145 8.87 2.36 1.15
CA GLN A 145 9.28 3.75 1.34
C GLN A 145 9.62 4.10 2.80
N VAL A 146 9.02 3.39 3.77
CA VAL A 146 9.22 3.70 5.19
C VAL A 146 10.69 3.55 5.58
N ALA A 147 11.36 2.50 5.08
CA ALA A 147 12.78 2.30 5.38
C ALA A 147 13.66 3.43 4.83
N VAL A 148 13.30 3.98 3.67
CA VAL A 148 14.02 5.09 3.04
C VAL A 148 13.79 6.39 3.80
N GLU A 149 12.53 6.73 4.08
CA GLU A 149 12.14 7.95 4.78
C GLU A 149 12.85 8.12 6.13
N TYR A 150 13.02 7.01 6.85
CA TYR A 150 13.66 7.00 8.17
C TYR A 150 15.13 6.56 8.13
N SER A 151 15.74 6.43 6.94
CA SER A 151 17.15 6.03 6.77
C SER A 151 17.52 4.74 7.51
N MET A 152 16.61 3.76 7.51
CA MET A 152 16.79 2.48 8.20
C MET A 152 17.71 1.53 7.43
N SER A 153 18.56 0.82 8.16
CA SER A 153 19.20 -0.42 7.68
C SER A 153 18.18 -1.56 7.54
N SER A 154 18.54 -2.63 6.82
CA SER A 154 17.68 -3.82 6.70
C SER A 154 17.39 -4.49 8.05
N THR A 155 18.34 -4.41 9.00
CA THR A 155 18.15 -4.91 10.37
C THR A 155 17.14 -4.07 11.13
N GLU A 156 17.28 -2.74 11.10
CA GLU A 156 16.32 -1.83 11.74
C GLU A 156 14.94 -1.98 11.11
N PHE A 157 14.86 -2.14 9.79
CA PHE A 157 13.58 -2.32 9.12
C PHE A 157 12.85 -3.61 9.54
N LEU A 158 13.58 -4.72 9.70
CA LEU A 158 13.04 -5.96 10.28
C LEU A 158 12.59 -5.76 11.74
N ASP A 159 13.37 -5.04 12.54
CA ASP A 159 13.04 -4.75 13.94
C ASP A 159 11.78 -3.89 14.07
N HIS A 160 11.69 -2.81 13.29
CA HIS A 160 10.50 -1.95 13.24
C HIS A 160 9.28 -2.70 12.70
N THR A 161 9.45 -3.65 11.78
CA THR A 161 8.34 -4.50 11.32
C THR A 161 7.87 -5.44 12.44
N CYS A 162 8.77 -5.95 13.30
CA CYS A 162 8.37 -6.71 14.50
C CYS A 162 7.55 -5.83 15.45
N LEU A 163 8.01 -4.62 15.72
CA LEU A 163 7.30 -3.67 16.58
C LEU A 163 5.92 -3.33 16.02
N LYS A 164 5.81 -3.15 14.70
CA LYS A 164 4.54 -2.92 14.01
C LYS A 164 3.58 -4.12 14.13
N ALA A 165 4.10 -5.34 14.25
CA ALA A 165 3.33 -6.54 14.51
C ALA A 165 2.87 -6.67 15.98
N GLY A 166 3.24 -5.74 16.86
CA GLY A 166 3.04 -5.87 18.31
C GLY A 166 4.00 -6.84 18.97
N LEU A 167 5.12 -7.16 18.32
CA LEU A 167 6.17 -8.06 18.82
C LEU A 167 7.41 -7.26 19.25
N THR A 168 8.34 -7.90 19.96
CA THR A 168 9.61 -7.28 20.34
C THR A 168 10.55 -7.14 19.14
N ALA A 169 11.36 -6.08 19.08
CA ALA A 169 12.47 -5.99 18.13
C ALA A 169 13.34 -7.27 18.16
N GLY A 170 13.90 -7.66 17.01
CA GLY A 170 14.65 -8.90 16.84
C GLY A 170 13.80 -10.18 16.74
N CYS A 171 12.46 -10.08 16.80
CA CYS A 171 11.58 -11.26 16.78
C CYS A 171 11.80 -12.15 15.54
N TRP A 172 12.16 -11.56 14.39
CA TRP A 172 12.46 -12.25 13.13
C TRP A 172 13.58 -13.30 13.25
N LYS A 173 14.38 -13.29 14.32
CA LYS A 173 15.36 -14.34 14.62
C LYS A 173 14.78 -15.59 15.28
N ARG A 174 13.55 -15.52 15.80
CA ARG A 174 12.93 -16.60 16.57
C ARG A 174 12.35 -17.67 15.64
N ARG A 175 12.44 -18.92 16.08
CA ARG A 175 11.83 -20.05 15.36
C ARG A 175 10.32 -19.87 15.24
N GLY A 176 9.78 -20.09 14.04
CA GLY A 176 8.35 -20.01 13.76
C GLY A 176 7.86 -18.61 13.40
N VAL A 177 8.71 -17.57 13.48
CA VAL A 177 8.40 -16.26 12.90
C VAL A 177 8.54 -16.35 11.39
N GLU A 178 7.55 -15.84 10.67
CA GLU A 178 7.53 -15.83 9.23
C GLU A 178 7.81 -14.41 8.74
N VAL A 179 8.80 -14.27 7.88
CA VAL A 179 9.16 -13.00 7.24
C VAL A 179 8.83 -13.10 5.77
N TYR A 180 8.04 -12.16 5.27
CA TYR A 180 7.71 -12.02 3.86
C TYR A 180 8.23 -10.69 3.36
N LYS A 181 8.53 -10.64 2.06
CA LYS A 181 8.80 -9.41 1.34
C LYS A 181 7.86 -9.24 0.17
N PHE A 182 7.58 -7.99 -0.16
CA PHE A 182 6.79 -7.59 -1.32
C PHE A 182 7.36 -6.28 -1.86
N GLN A 183 6.92 -5.86 -3.05
CA GLN A 183 7.23 -4.56 -3.62
C GLN A 183 5.92 -3.77 -3.75
N ALA A 184 6.03 -2.44 -3.77
CA ALA A 184 4.93 -1.54 -4.03
C ALA A 184 5.24 -0.69 -5.26
N GLU A 185 4.31 -0.65 -6.20
CA GLU A 185 4.36 0.26 -7.34
C GLU A 185 3.34 1.36 -7.11
N ILE A 186 3.84 2.58 -6.94
CA ILE A 186 3.07 3.73 -6.49
C ILE A 186 2.71 4.60 -7.68
N PHE A 187 1.45 4.99 -7.77
CA PHE A 187 0.94 5.89 -8.80
C PHE A 187 0.11 6.99 -8.14
N THR A 188 0.30 8.24 -8.53
CA THR A 188 -0.38 9.39 -7.93
C THR A 188 -0.88 10.35 -9.00
N GLU A 189 -1.99 11.01 -8.72
CA GLU A 189 -2.36 12.25 -9.41
C GLU A 189 -1.36 13.36 -9.08
N LEU A 190 -0.99 14.17 -10.08
CA LEU A 190 -0.14 15.35 -9.89
C LEU A 190 -0.94 16.57 -9.39
N GLU A 191 -2.20 16.63 -9.78
CA GLU A 191 -3.21 17.62 -9.41
C GLU A 191 -4.59 16.91 -9.43
N PRO A 192 -5.61 17.44 -8.74
CA PRO A 192 -6.93 16.80 -8.67
C PRO A 192 -7.51 16.51 -10.05
N GLU A 193 -7.85 15.23 -10.31
CA GLU A 193 -8.34 14.72 -11.60
C GLU A 193 -7.40 14.92 -12.81
N GLY A 194 -6.15 15.31 -12.56
CA GLY A 194 -5.17 15.62 -13.59
C GLY A 194 -4.35 14.42 -14.05
N LYS A 195 -3.11 14.71 -14.45
CA LYS A 195 -2.17 13.69 -14.92
C LYS A 195 -1.80 12.74 -13.78
N ILE A 196 -1.76 11.43 -14.08
CA ILE A 196 -1.30 10.40 -13.15
C ILE A 196 0.10 9.94 -13.56
N GLU A 197 0.99 9.81 -12.59
CA GLU A 197 2.37 9.37 -12.81
C GLU A 197 2.78 8.28 -11.82
N ARG A 198 3.70 7.42 -12.26
CA ARG A 198 4.38 6.45 -11.40
C ARG A 198 5.44 7.16 -10.57
N ILE A 199 5.40 6.96 -9.26
CA ILE A 199 6.46 7.41 -8.35
C ILE A 199 7.58 6.39 -8.33
N LYS A 200 8.80 6.86 -8.61
CA LYS A 200 10.01 6.06 -8.41
C LYS A 200 10.50 6.31 -6.99
N LEU A 201 10.41 5.29 -6.15
CA LEU A 201 11.12 5.27 -4.87
C LEU A 201 12.62 5.39 -5.18
N ARG A 202 13.26 6.44 -4.67
CA ARG A 202 14.69 6.73 -4.85
C ARG A 202 15.46 6.28 -3.63
#